data_AF-A0A7S3H5Q4-F1
#
_entry.id   AF-A0A7S3H5Q4-F1
#
_cell.length_a   1.000
_cell.length_b   1.000
_cell.length_c   1.000
_cell.angle_alpha   90.00
_cell.angle_beta   90.00
_cell.angle_gamma   90.00
#
_symmetry.space_group_name_H-M   'P 1'
#
loop_
_entity.id
_entity.type
_entity.pdbx_description
1 polymer ?
#
loop_
_entity_poly.entity_id
_entity_poly.type
_entity_poly.pdbx_seq_one_letter_code
_entity_poly.pdbx_strand_id
1 'polypeptide(L)'
;MSTKKRKGLSAEEKRNVILGIYHDRKEPFNLKEIETIASKMGVVQQTVKDMNQSLVDDFLVFSDKIGSANFFWSFPSKAYQDQNVRKDNLVSARGQIQQNIDSAKEQIVQARADRSHPSRNQMMAELANLKKEEEHLDGQLEQLKVNDPEEIRRVEKLALINKAAADRWTDNIWQIKTYLTKKKGMAGKEADKLLHIDSSFDYVDYQPVGSKRKVG
;
A
#
# COMPACT_ATOMS: atom_id res chain seq x y z
N MET A 1 54.80 -60.18 -35.07
CA MET A 1 53.70 -59.34 -35.58
C MET A 1 52.85 -58.88 -34.39
N SER A 2 52.98 -57.62 -33.97
CA SER A 2 52.23 -57.06 -32.84
C SER A 2 50.94 -56.41 -33.38
N THR A 3 49.79 -56.91 -32.95
CA THR A 3 48.48 -56.41 -33.36
C THR A 3 48.23 -55.05 -32.70
N LYS A 4 48.14 -53.99 -33.51
CA LYS A 4 47.73 -52.64 -33.07
C LYS A 4 46.33 -52.75 -32.43
N LYS A 5 46.25 -52.60 -31.10
CA LYS A 5 44.98 -52.38 -30.40
C LYS A 5 44.34 -51.11 -30.97
N ARG A 6 43.12 -51.23 -31.52
CA ARG A 6 42.31 -50.08 -31.95
C ARG A 6 42.07 -49.18 -30.73
N LYS A 7 42.51 -47.92 -30.80
CA LYS A 7 42.27 -46.91 -29.78
C LYS A 7 40.75 -46.67 -29.71
N GLY A 8 40.15 -46.80 -28.53
CA GLY A 8 38.73 -46.52 -28.35
C GLY A 8 38.43 -45.02 -28.55
N LEU A 9 37.20 -44.70 -28.97
CA LEU A 9 36.73 -43.33 -29.08
C LEU A 9 36.77 -42.63 -27.71
N SER A 10 37.29 -41.42 -27.68
CA SER A 10 37.21 -40.49 -26.55
C SER A 10 35.77 -40.04 -26.29
N ALA A 11 35.52 -39.39 -25.15
CA ALA A 11 34.19 -38.88 -24.80
C ALA A 11 33.68 -37.88 -25.86
N GLU A 12 34.52 -36.97 -26.32
CA GLU A 12 34.14 -35.95 -27.30
C GLU A 12 33.91 -36.52 -28.69
N GLU A 13 34.70 -37.51 -29.11
CA GLU A 13 34.46 -38.23 -30.36
C GLU A 13 33.11 -38.97 -30.32
N LYS A 14 32.73 -39.57 -29.19
CA LYS A 14 31.40 -40.19 -29.03
C LYS A 14 30.28 -39.16 -29.11
N ARG A 15 30.44 -37.99 -28.49
CA ARG A 15 29.48 -36.88 -28.58
C ARG A 15 29.29 -36.43 -30.03
N ASN A 16 30.38 -36.27 -30.77
CA ASN A 16 30.35 -35.87 -32.18
C ASN A 16 29.66 -36.92 -33.06
N VAL A 17 29.89 -38.22 -32.81
CA VAL A 17 29.17 -39.29 -33.53
C VAL A 17 27.67 -39.23 -33.25
N ILE A 18 27.25 -39.07 -31.99
CA ILE A 18 25.84 -38.99 -31.62
C ILE A 18 25.18 -37.74 -32.21
N LEU A 19 25.84 -36.59 -32.14
CA LEU A 19 25.34 -35.34 -32.72
C LEU A 19 25.21 -35.44 -34.25
N GLY A 20 26.19 -36.07 -34.91
CA GLY A 20 26.18 -36.34 -36.34
C GLY A 20 24.97 -37.17 -36.77
N ILE A 21 24.57 -38.18 -35.99
CA ILE A 21 23.36 -38.97 -36.27
C ILE A 21 22.12 -38.07 -36.37
N TYR A 22 21.93 -37.15 -35.42
CA TYR A 22 20.80 -36.23 -35.45
C TYR A 22 20.85 -35.30 -36.66
N HIS A 23 22.02 -34.75 -36.99
CA HIS A 23 22.18 -33.81 -38.09
C HIS A 23 22.07 -34.45 -39.48
N ASP A 24 22.48 -35.71 -39.61
CA ASP A 24 22.36 -36.48 -40.84
C ASP A 24 20.92 -36.95 -41.08
N ARG A 25 20.28 -37.52 -40.04
CA ARG A 25 18.94 -38.11 -40.15
C ARG A 25 17.82 -37.08 -40.10
N LYS A 26 18.02 -35.98 -39.36
CA LYS A 26 17.05 -34.88 -39.23
C LYS A 26 15.66 -35.37 -38.83
N GLU A 27 15.61 -36.30 -37.88
CA GLU A 27 14.39 -36.85 -37.31
C GLU A 27 14.52 -37.04 -35.79
N PRO A 28 13.41 -37.08 -35.04
CA PRO A 28 13.43 -37.36 -33.61
C PRO A 28 13.66 -38.86 -33.33
N PHE A 29 14.42 -39.15 -32.27
CA PHE A 29 14.68 -40.51 -31.81
C PHE A 29 14.29 -40.67 -30.34
N ASN A 30 13.80 -41.85 -29.95
CA ASN A 30 13.77 -42.24 -28.55
C ASN A 30 15.16 -42.77 -28.10
N LEU A 31 15.33 -42.94 -26.78
CA LEU A 31 16.62 -43.35 -26.23
C LEU A 31 17.11 -44.72 -26.77
N LYS A 32 16.20 -45.67 -26.99
CA LYS A 32 16.57 -47.02 -27.49
C LYS A 32 17.03 -46.98 -28.95
N GLU A 33 16.41 -46.14 -29.75
CA GLU A 33 16.76 -45.93 -31.16
C GLU A 33 18.17 -45.32 -31.27
N ILE A 34 18.44 -44.25 -30.51
CA ILE A 34 19.76 -43.61 -30.56
C ILE A 34 20.85 -44.54 -30.01
N GLU A 35 20.58 -45.31 -28.95
CA GLU A 35 21.49 -46.35 -28.44
C GLU A 35 21.86 -47.38 -29.52
N THR A 36 20.86 -47.81 -30.29
CA THR A 36 21.05 -48.80 -31.35
C THR A 36 21.87 -48.24 -32.52
N ILE A 37 21.57 -47.02 -32.97
CA ILE A 37 22.26 -46.39 -34.10
C ILE A 37 23.69 -46.00 -33.71
N ALA A 38 23.88 -45.38 -32.55
CA ALA A 38 25.20 -44.97 -32.07
C ALA A 38 26.11 -46.19 -31.82
N SER A 39 25.55 -47.30 -31.33
CA SER A 39 26.32 -48.54 -31.16
C SER A 39 26.81 -49.13 -32.49
N LYS A 40 25.98 -49.08 -33.54
CA LYS A 40 26.39 -49.46 -34.91
C LYS A 40 27.50 -48.56 -35.47
N MET A 41 27.56 -47.30 -35.02
CA MET A 41 28.61 -46.35 -35.39
C MET A 41 29.85 -46.40 -34.48
N GLY A 42 29.95 -47.41 -33.59
CA GLY A 42 31.15 -47.68 -32.79
C GLY A 42 31.16 -47.05 -31.40
N VAL A 43 30.09 -46.38 -30.98
CA VAL A 43 29.95 -45.88 -29.60
C VAL A 43 29.57 -47.05 -28.67
N VAL A 44 30.21 -47.16 -27.51
CA VAL A 44 29.84 -48.19 -26.52
C VAL A 44 28.42 -47.93 -26.02
N GLN A 45 27.50 -48.89 -26.19
CA GLN A 45 26.06 -48.71 -25.93
C GLN A 45 25.77 -48.14 -24.53
N GLN A 46 26.43 -48.66 -23.50
CA GLN A 46 26.28 -48.20 -22.11
C GLN A 46 26.65 -46.72 -21.90
N THR A 47 27.46 -46.15 -22.79
CA THR A 47 27.91 -44.74 -22.72
C THR A 47 27.01 -43.80 -23.52
N VAL A 48 26.13 -44.31 -24.39
CA VAL A 48 25.32 -43.45 -25.29
C VAL A 48 24.38 -42.55 -24.48
N LYS A 49 23.75 -43.08 -23.43
CA LYS A 49 22.84 -42.31 -22.57
C LYS A 49 23.53 -41.08 -21.98
N ASP A 50 24.70 -41.25 -21.36
CA ASP A 50 25.43 -40.17 -20.69
C ASP A 50 25.97 -39.15 -21.71
N MET A 51 26.45 -39.62 -22.86
CA MET A 51 26.92 -38.74 -23.94
C MET A 51 25.76 -37.95 -24.57
N ASN A 52 24.60 -38.57 -24.76
CA ASN A 52 23.41 -37.91 -25.25
C ASN A 52 22.88 -36.88 -24.24
N GLN A 53 22.88 -37.22 -22.94
CA GLN A 53 22.51 -36.28 -21.89
C GLN A 53 23.45 -35.06 -21.85
N SER A 54 24.76 -35.27 -21.95
CA SER A 54 25.73 -34.16 -22.06
C SER A 54 25.52 -33.27 -23.28
N LEU A 55 24.99 -33.80 -24.39
CA LEU A 55 24.60 -32.97 -25.54
C LEU A 55 23.31 -32.18 -25.29
N VAL A 56 22.38 -32.71 -24.50
CA VAL A 56 21.18 -32.00 -24.06
C VAL A 56 21.52 -30.87 -23.10
N ASP A 57 22.39 -31.15 -22.14
CA ASP A 57 22.84 -30.18 -21.14
C ASP A 57 23.57 -28.98 -21.79
N ASP A 58 24.31 -29.23 -22.88
CA ASP A 58 24.99 -28.19 -23.68
C ASP A 58 24.07 -27.55 -24.76
N PHE A 59 22.77 -27.84 -24.74
CA PHE A 59 21.78 -27.34 -25.71
C PHE A 59 22.07 -27.69 -27.18
N LEU A 60 22.87 -28.73 -27.43
CA LEU A 60 23.17 -29.22 -28.78
C LEU A 60 22.14 -30.25 -29.26
N VAL A 61 21.45 -30.92 -28.34
CA VAL A 61 20.34 -31.83 -28.60
C VAL A 61 19.14 -31.37 -27.77
N PHE A 62 17.98 -31.28 -28.39
CA PHE A 62 16.74 -31.00 -27.69
C PHE A 62 16.10 -32.30 -27.23
N SER A 63 15.43 -32.25 -26.07
CA SER A 63 14.65 -33.36 -25.56
C SER A 63 13.27 -32.89 -25.15
N ASP A 64 12.25 -33.71 -25.40
CA ASP A 64 10.91 -33.50 -24.86
C ASP A 64 10.24 -34.82 -24.54
N LYS A 65 9.34 -34.79 -23.55
CA LYS A 65 8.62 -35.96 -23.08
C LYS A 65 7.24 -35.99 -23.73
N ILE A 66 7.05 -36.96 -24.63
CA ILE A 66 5.79 -37.18 -25.34
C ILE A 66 5.18 -38.48 -24.83
N GLY A 67 4.08 -38.38 -24.08
CA GLY A 67 3.47 -39.51 -23.40
C GLY A 67 4.39 -40.12 -22.34
N SER A 68 4.68 -41.42 -22.48
CA SER A 68 5.56 -42.16 -21.56
C SER A 68 7.03 -42.19 -21.97
N ALA A 69 7.40 -41.58 -23.11
CA ALA A 69 8.76 -41.65 -23.67
C ALA A 69 9.40 -40.26 -23.84
N ASN A 70 10.72 -40.21 -23.70
CA ASN A 70 11.52 -39.03 -24.04
C ASN A 70 12.01 -39.16 -25.48
N PHE A 71 11.83 -38.10 -26.26
CA PHE A 71 12.31 -37.98 -27.62
C PHE A 71 13.41 -36.93 -27.68
N PHE A 72 14.39 -37.17 -28.54
CA PHE A 72 15.59 -36.36 -28.72
C PHE A 72 15.77 -36.00 -30.19
N TRP A 73 16.17 -34.76 -30.47
CA TRP A 73 16.44 -34.32 -31.84
C TRP A 73 17.44 -33.16 -31.88
N SER A 74 18.11 -32.98 -33.01
CA SER A 74 18.93 -31.80 -33.28
C SER A 74 18.91 -31.49 -34.76
N PHE A 75 18.74 -30.21 -35.10
CA PHE A 75 18.72 -29.74 -36.48
C PHE A 75 19.80 -28.68 -36.70
N PRO A 76 20.61 -28.77 -37.76
CA PRO A 76 21.67 -27.79 -38.04
C PRO A 76 21.17 -26.34 -38.15
N SER A 77 19.93 -26.14 -38.59
CA SER A 77 19.33 -24.81 -38.79
C SER A 77 18.76 -24.18 -37.52
N LYS A 78 18.64 -24.91 -36.41
CA LYS A 78 17.93 -24.43 -35.22
C LYS A 78 18.60 -23.22 -34.58
N ALA A 79 19.92 -23.23 -34.43
CA ALA A 79 20.66 -22.09 -33.89
C ALA A 79 20.47 -20.80 -34.71
N TYR A 80 20.43 -20.93 -36.05
CA TYR A 80 20.15 -19.80 -36.94
C TYR A 80 18.71 -19.27 -36.79
N GLN A 81 17.73 -20.18 -36.70
CA GLN A 81 16.33 -19.80 -36.49
C GLN A 81 16.12 -19.10 -35.15
N ASP A 82 16.76 -19.58 -34.08
CA ASP A 82 16.66 -18.97 -32.75
C ASP A 82 17.27 -17.56 -32.72
N GLN A 83 18.38 -17.35 -33.44
CA GLN A 83 18.95 -16.01 -33.61
C GLN A 83 18.02 -15.07 -34.38
N ASN A 84 17.37 -15.54 -35.45
CA ASN A 84 16.40 -14.74 -36.19
C ASN A 84 15.17 -14.39 -35.34
N VAL A 85 14.59 -15.35 -34.62
CA VAL A 85 13.47 -15.10 -33.71
C VAL A 85 13.86 -14.08 -32.65
N ARG A 86 15.06 -14.20 -32.06
CA ARG A 86 15.57 -13.24 -31.09
C ARG A 86 15.73 -11.84 -31.70
N LYS A 87 16.27 -11.76 -32.92
CA LYS A 87 16.42 -10.50 -33.66
C LYS A 87 15.06 -9.85 -33.90
N ASP A 88 14.08 -10.62 -34.39
CA ASP A 88 12.74 -10.10 -34.72
C ASP A 88 12.02 -9.60 -33.47
N ASN A 89 12.12 -10.33 -32.35
CA ASN A 89 11.59 -9.90 -31.06
C ASN A 89 12.23 -8.58 -30.59
N LEU A 90 13.55 -8.44 -30.72
CA LEU A 90 14.26 -7.21 -30.36
C LEU A 90 13.87 -6.03 -31.27
N VAL A 91 13.68 -6.28 -32.57
CA VAL A 91 13.23 -5.25 -33.54
C VAL A 91 11.82 -4.78 -33.19
N SER A 92 10.89 -5.68 -32.92
CA SER A 92 9.53 -5.34 -32.49
C SER A 92 9.53 -4.58 -31.16
N ALA A 93 10.29 -5.04 -30.16
CA ALA A 93 10.39 -4.36 -28.88
C ALA A 93 10.95 -2.93 -29.02
N ARG A 94 11.99 -2.75 -29.86
CA ARG A 94 12.53 -1.42 -30.17
C ARG A 94 11.49 -0.53 -30.82
N GLY A 95 10.72 -1.05 -31.77
CA GLY A 95 9.62 -0.32 -32.42
C GLY A 95 8.58 0.18 -31.41
N GLN A 96 8.16 -0.70 -30.49
CA GLN A 96 7.20 -0.34 -29.45
C GLN A 96 7.74 0.75 -28.51
N ILE A 97 9.00 0.61 -28.07
CA ILE A 97 9.63 1.61 -27.20
C ILE A 97 9.74 2.95 -27.91
N GLN A 98 10.09 2.96 -29.20
CA GLN A 98 10.18 4.18 -29.98
C GLN A 98 8.81 4.88 -30.09
N GLN A 99 7.75 4.12 -30.36
CA GLN A 99 6.38 4.65 -30.39
C GLN A 99 5.98 5.27 -29.04
N ASN A 100 6.32 4.61 -27.93
CA ASN A 100 6.03 5.12 -26.59
C ASN A 100 6.80 6.42 -26.30
N ILE A 101 8.06 6.50 -26.73
CA ILE A 101 8.89 7.72 -26.60
C ILE A 101 8.24 8.87 -27.37
N ASP A 102 7.80 8.63 -28.59
CA ASP A 102 7.25 9.69 -29.44
C ASP A 102 5.90 10.18 -28.89
N SER A 103 5.03 9.28 -28.42
CA SER A 103 3.79 9.64 -27.73
C SER A 103 4.06 10.43 -26.44
N ALA A 104 5.04 10.02 -25.63
CA ALA A 104 5.41 10.75 -24.42
C ALA A 104 5.93 12.17 -24.72
N LYS A 105 6.72 12.32 -25.80
CA LYS A 105 7.19 13.65 -26.25
C LYS A 105 6.03 14.55 -26.65
N GLU A 106 5.06 14.03 -27.40
CA GLU A 106 3.86 14.78 -27.78
C GLU A 106 3.06 15.24 -26.56
N GLN A 107 2.85 14.35 -25.58
CA GLN A 107 2.18 14.69 -24.33
C GLN A 107 2.92 15.77 -23.54
N ILE A 108 4.26 15.73 -23.50
CA ILE A 108 5.07 16.77 -22.85
C ILE A 108 4.88 18.12 -23.55
N VAL A 109 4.84 18.16 -24.88
CA VAL A 109 4.65 19.40 -25.65
C VAL A 109 3.27 20.00 -25.34
N GLN A 110 2.21 19.18 -25.37
CA GLN A 110 0.86 19.63 -25.01
C GLN A 110 0.79 20.17 -23.58
N ALA A 111 1.31 19.41 -22.61
CA ALA A 111 1.31 19.83 -21.21
C ALA A 111 2.14 21.10 -20.94
N ARG A 112 3.18 21.35 -21.74
CA ARG A 112 3.97 22.60 -21.66
C ARG A 112 3.20 23.78 -22.22
N ALA A 113 2.46 23.61 -23.31
CA ALA A 113 1.60 24.66 -23.87
C ALA A 113 0.56 25.12 -22.84
N ASP A 114 -0.12 24.18 -22.17
CA ASP A 114 -1.11 24.47 -21.13
C ASP A 114 -0.51 25.21 -19.91
N ARG A 115 0.77 24.99 -19.63
CA ARG A 115 1.50 25.62 -18.51
C ARG A 115 2.09 26.98 -18.85
N SER A 116 2.05 27.41 -20.12
CA SER A 116 2.71 28.62 -20.61
C SER A 116 1.88 29.90 -20.42
N HIS A 117 0.72 29.85 -19.74
CA HIS A 117 -0.08 31.05 -19.52
C HIS A 117 0.73 32.11 -18.72
N PRO A 118 0.91 33.34 -19.21
CA PRO A 118 1.76 34.36 -18.57
C PRO A 118 1.40 34.64 -17.11
N SER A 119 0.10 34.58 -16.79
CA SER A 119 -0.42 34.83 -15.44
C SER A 119 -0.35 33.61 -14.51
N ARG A 120 0.10 32.43 -14.96
CA ARG A 120 0.13 31.21 -14.13
C ARG A 120 0.97 31.41 -12.87
N ASN A 121 2.16 32.00 -12.99
CA ASN A 121 3.03 32.24 -11.85
C ASN A 121 2.41 33.25 -10.86
N GLN A 122 1.70 34.26 -11.37
CA GLN A 122 0.97 35.22 -10.55
C GLN A 122 -0.19 34.54 -9.82
N MET A 123 -1.02 33.76 -10.51
CA MET A 123 -2.11 32.99 -9.92
C MET A 123 -1.62 31.97 -8.88
N MET A 124 -0.49 31.31 -9.13
CA MET A 124 0.12 30.38 -8.17
C MET A 124 0.63 31.11 -6.92
N ALA A 125 1.21 32.31 -7.08
CA ALA A 125 1.65 33.13 -5.95
C ALA A 125 0.45 33.67 -5.15
N GLU A 126 -0.60 34.13 -5.84
CA GLU A 126 -1.85 34.57 -5.22
C GLU A 126 -2.52 33.45 -4.45
N LEU A 127 -2.63 32.25 -5.05
CA LEU A 127 -3.17 31.07 -4.37
C LEU A 127 -2.35 30.70 -3.13
N ALA A 128 -1.02 30.80 -3.19
CA ALA A 128 -0.17 30.56 -2.03
C ALA A 128 -0.38 31.60 -0.92
N ASN A 129 -0.61 32.86 -1.28
CA ASN A 129 -0.92 33.92 -0.32
C ASN A 129 -2.29 33.73 0.31
N LEU A 130 -3.32 33.45 -0.49
CA LEU A 130 -4.69 33.20 -0.01
C LEU A 130 -4.74 32.01 0.96
N LYS A 131 -4.00 30.93 0.69
CA LYS A 131 -3.91 29.80 1.62
C LYS A 131 -3.28 30.17 2.96
N LYS A 132 -2.26 31.03 2.96
CA LYS A 132 -1.64 31.52 4.20
C LYS A 132 -2.60 32.43 4.97
N GLU A 133 -3.37 33.25 4.26
CA GLU A 133 -4.37 34.12 4.87
C GLU A 133 -5.52 33.31 5.46
N GLU A 134 -6.01 32.29 4.75
CA GLU A 134 -7.00 31.33 5.25
C GLU A 134 -6.52 30.66 6.54
N GLU A 135 -5.31 30.10 6.55
CA GLU A 135 -4.72 29.47 7.73
C GLU A 135 -4.57 30.48 8.90
N HIS A 136 -4.19 31.72 8.61
CA HIS A 136 -4.10 32.77 9.62
C HIS A 136 -5.46 33.12 10.22
N LEU A 137 -6.48 33.30 9.39
CA LEU A 137 -7.84 33.65 9.81
C LEU A 137 -8.49 32.50 10.59
N ASP A 138 -8.29 31.25 10.17
CA ASP A 138 -8.76 30.08 10.92
C ASP A 138 -8.13 30.01 12.31
N GLY A 139 -6.83 30.31 12.42
CA GLY A 139 -6.15 30.43 13.72
C GLY A 139 -6.74 31.53 14.61
N GLN A 140 -7.09 32.69 14.04
CA GLN A 140 -7.76 33.77 14.77
C GLN A 140 -9.18 33.36 15.22
N LEU A 141 -9.94 32.71 14.35
CA LEU A 141 -11.28 32.22 14.68
C LEU A 141 -11.23 31.22 15.84
N GLU A 142 -10.26 30.31 15.85
CA GLU A 142 -10.11 29.33 16.94
C GLU A 142 -9.83 30.02 18.29
N GLN A 143 -9.00 31.06 18.30
CA GLN A 143 -8.76 31.85 19.52
C GLN A 143 -10.02 32.58 19.98
N LEU A 144 -10.83 33.09 19.05
CA LEU A 144 -12.04 33.84 19.35
C LEU A 144 -13.22 32.95 19.78
N LYS A 145 -13.22 31.65 19.44
CA LYS A 145 -14.25 30.69 19.88
C LYS A 145 -14.44 30.64 21.39
N VAL A 146 -13.38 30.91 22.16
CA VAL A 146 -13.44 30.96 23.64
C VAL A 146 -14.42 32.03 24.13
N ASN A 147 -14.65 33.08 23.33
CA ASN A 147 -15.52 34.20 23.66
C ASN A 147 -16.79 34.23 22.79
N ASP A 148 -17.30 33.07 22.37
CA ASP A 148 -18.54 33.01 21.59
C ASP A 148 -19.71 33.65 22.36
N PRO A 149 -20.30 34.76 21.87
CA PRO A 149 -21.39 35.44 22.54
C PRO A 149 -22.63 34.56 22.77
N GLU A 150 -22.91 33.60 21.87
CA GLU A 150 -24.06 32.71 22.04
C GLU A 150 -23.81 31.70 23.15
N GLU A 151 -22.59 31.16 23.25
CA GLU A 151 -22.20 30.25 24.31
C GLU A 151 -22.20 30.95 25.68
N ILE A 152 -21.70 32.19 25.74
CA ILE A 152 -21.77 33.03 26.94
C ILE A 152 -23.23 33.21 27.38
N ARG A 153 -24.13 33.62 26.48
CA ARG A 153 -25.56 33.79 26.80
C ARG A 153 -26.21 32.47 27.24
N ARG A 154 -25.82 31.35 26.63
CA ARG A 154 -26.31 30.01 27.01
C ARG A 154 -25.93 29.68 28.45
N VAL A 155 -24.68 29.91 28.83
CA VAL A 155 -24.17 29.68 30.18
C VAL A 155 -24.83 30.62 31.18
N GLU A 156 -25.01 31.90 30.86
CA GLU A 156 -25.71 32.86 31.72
C GLU A 156 -27.16 32.45 31.99
N LYS A 157 -27.89 32.03 30.95
CA LYS A 157 -29.27 31.52 31.10
C LYS A 157 -29.31 30.29 32.00
N LEU A 158 -28.36 29.36 31.83
CA LEU A 158 -28.27 28.16 32.65
C LEU A 158 -27.95 28.50 34.11
N ALA A 159 -27.05 29.46 34.35
CA ALA A 159 -26.72 29.93 35.69
C ALA A 159 -27.95 30.52 36.40
N LEU A 160 -28.79 31.30 35.70
CA LEU A 160 -30.04 31.82 36.25
C LEU A 160 -31.03 30.72 36.63
N ILE A 161 -31.18 29.70 35.78
CA ILE A 161 -32.06 28.56 36.07
C ILE A 161 -31.56 27.79 37.29
N ASN A 162 -30.25 27.52 37.35
CA ASN A 162 -29.62 26.81 38.46
C ASN A 162 -29.70 27.60 39.76
N LYS A 163 -29.54 28.93 39.71
CA LYS A 163 -29.72 29.81 40.86
C LYS A 163 -31.15 29.70 41.39
N ALA A 164 -32.15 29.87 40.53
CA ALA A 164 -33.56 29.76 40.95
C ALA A 164 -33.89 28.37 41.53
N ALA A 165 -33.30 27.31 40.98
CA ALA A 165 -33.44 25.97 41.52
C ALA A 165 -32.77 25.82 42.90
N ALA A 166 -31.57 26.36 43.09
CA ALA A 166 -30.86 26.37 44.36
C ALA A 166 -31.66 27.15 45.42
N ASP A 167 -32.11 28.36 45.11
CA ASP A 167 -32.91 29.21 46.00
C ASP A 167 -34.20 28.49 46.45
N ARG A 168 -34.87 27.78 45.52
CA ARG A 168 -36.05 26.96 45.85
C ARG A 168 -35.74 25.82 46.81
N TRP A 169 -34.59 25.15 46.67
CA TRP A 169 -34.20 24.11 47.60
C TRP A 169 -33.78 24.68 48.95
N THR A 170 -33.14 25.85 48.98
CA THR A 170 -32.88 26.63 50.20
C THR A 170 -34.19 26.94 50.94
N ASP A 171 -35.21 27.44 50.25
CA ASP A 171 -36.54 27.65 50.82
C ASP A 171 -37.14 26.38 51.41
N ASN A 172 -37.08 25.27 50.66
CA ASN A 172 -37.60 23.99 51.12
C ASN A 172 -36.89 23.50 52.38
N ILE A 173 -35.57 23.65 52.46
CA ILE A 173 -34.77 23.27 53.63
C ILE A 173 -35.18 24.10 54.86
N TRP A 174 -35.35 25.42 54.70
CA TRP A 174 -35.83 26.29 55.77
C TRP A 174 -37.26 25.97 56.22
N GLN A 175 -38.14 25.58 55.30
CA GLN A 175 -39.50 25.13 55.62
C GLN A 175 -39.48 23.81 56.41
N ILE A 176 -38.64 22.85 56.02
CA ILE A 176 -38.48 21.59 56.75
C ILE A 176 -37.94 21.86 58.16
N LYS A 177 -36.93 22.72 58.31
CA LYS A 177 -36.42 23.15 59.62
C LYS A 177 -37.54 23.75 60.49
N THR A 178 -38.36 24.63 59.89
CA THR A 178 -39.49 25.26 60.57
C THR A 178 -40.53 24.23 61.03
N TYR A 179 -40.84 23.23 60.20
CA TYR A 179 -41.75 22.14 60.55
C TYR A 179 -41.19 21.28 61.70
N LEU A 180 -39.93 20.85 61.62
CA LEU A 180 -39.29 20.02 62.65
C LEU A 180 -39.27 20.73 64.01
N THR A 181 -38.94 22.02 64.02
CA THR A 181 -38.87 22.81 65.25
C THR A 181 -40.26 23.15 65.81
N LYS A 182 -41.19 23.67 64.99
CA LYS A 182 -42.50 24.15 65.47
C LYS A 182 -43.56 23.06 65.64
N LYS A 183 -43.56 22.02 64.80
CA LYS A 183 -44.61 20.97 64.80
C LYS A 183 -44.16 19.68 65.48
N LYS A 184 -42.86 19.38 65.47
CA LYS A 184 -42.30 18.16 66.08
C LYS A 184 -41.51 18.42 67.37
N GLY A 185 -41.32 19.69 67.76
CA GLY A 185 -40.68 20.05 69.02
C GLY A 185 -39.18 19.80 69.07
N MET A 186 -38.52 19.60 67.91
CA MET A 186 -37.08 19.40 67.83
C MET A 186 -36.32 20.70 68.17
N ALA A 187 -35.19 20.58 68.87
CA ALA A 187 -34.35 21.74 69.16
C ALA A 187 -33.71 22.31 67.87
N GLY A 188 -33.67 23.64 67.72
CA GLY A 188 -33.17 24.27 66.49
C GLY A 188 -31.77 23.85 66.08
N LYS A 189 -30.83 23.73 67.03
CA LYS A 189 -29.45 23.25 66.78
C LYS A 189 -29.38 21.80 66.32
N GLU A 190 -30.33 20.97 66.76
CA GLU A 190 -30.42 19.57 66.35
C GLU A 190 -30.97 19.45 64.93
N ALA A 191 -32.00 20.25 64.60
CA ALA A 191 -32.53 20.34 63.24
C ALA A 191 -31.48 20.88 62.24
N ASP A 192 -30.67 21.87 62.64
CA ASP A 192 -29.57 22.40 61.82
C ASP A 192 -28.51 21.35 61.53
N LYS A 193 -28.12 20.57 62.54
CA LYS A 193 -27.18 19.45 62.36
C LYS A 193 -27.73 18.36 61.44
N LEU A 194 -29.03 18.07 61.53
CA LEU A 194 -29.70 17.05 60.71
C LEU A 194 -29.83 17.48 59.24
N LEU A 195 -30.16 18.75 58.99
CA LEU A 195 -30.33 19.31 57.65
C LEU A 195 -29.03 19.86 57.05
N HIS A 196 -27.91 19.72 57.77
CA HIS A 196 -26.61 20.24 57.38
C HIS A 196 -26.60 21.76 57.10
N ILE A 197 -27.34 22.52 57.92
CA ILE A 197 -27.36 23.98 57.86
C ILE A 197 -26.21 24.51 58.72
N ASP A 198 -25.22 25.10 58.09
CA ASP A 198 -24.12 25.80 58.76
C ASP A 198 -24.32 27.34 58.74
N SER A 199 -23.37 28.08 59.33
CA SER A 199 -23.44 29.54 59.41
C SER A 199 -23.31 30.27 58.07
N SER A 200 -22.86 29.57 57.02
CA SER A 200 -22.73 30.09 55.66
C SER A 200 -23.86 29.64 54.74
N PHE A 201 -24.81 28.84 55.23
CA PHE A 201 -25.94 28.38 54.44
C PHE A 201 -26.94 29.52 54.22
N ASP A 202 -26.95 30.05 53.01
CA ASP A 202 -27.84 31.12 52.58
C ASP A 202 -28.14 31.01 51.06
N TYR A 203 -28.93 31.93 50.53
CA TYR A 203 -29.22 32.04 49.11
C TYR A 203 -27.96 32.29 48.27
N VAL A 204 -27.98 31.84 47.01
CA VAL A 204 -26.83 31.98 46.12
C VAL A 204 -26.79 33.39 45.54
N ASP A 205 -25.73 34.15 45.82
CA ASP A 205 -25.48 35.44 45.18
C ASP A 205 -24.87 35.25 43.79
N TYR A 206 -25.72 35.30 42.76
CA TYR A 206 -25.29 35.36 41.36
C TYR A 206 -25.69 36.69 40.72
N GLN A 207 -24.71 37.43 40.20
CA GLN A 207 -24.91 38.61 39.37
C GLN A 207 -24.30 38.38 37.98
N PRO A 208 -25.09 38.48 36.91
CA PRO A 208 -24.56 38.38 35.56
C PRO A 208 -23.61 39.54 35.25
N VAL A 209 -22.58 39.25 34.47
CA VAL A 209 -21.53 40.22 34.11
C VAL A 209 -22.19 41.36 33.31
N GLY A 210 -22.07 42.59 33.80
CA GLY A 210 -22.64 43.79 33.17
C GLY A 210 -23.92 44.34 33.82
N SER A 211 -24.52 43.64 34.79
CA SER A 211 -25.66 44.17 35.54
C SER A 211 -25.18 45.17 36.62
N LYS A 212 -25.32 46.48 36.35
CA LYS A 212 -25.04 47.52 37.35
C LYS A 212 -25.97 47.34 38.56
N ARG A 213 -25.41 47.29 39.79
CA ARG A 213 -26.20 47.32 41.04
C ARG A 213 -27.10 48.55 41.01
N LYS A 214 -28.42 48.36 41.09
CA LYS A 214 -29.30 49.42 41.61
C LYS A 214 -29.02 49.49 43.11
N VAL A 215 -28.17 50.44 43.49
CA VAL A 215 -28.00 50.86 44.87
C VAL A 215 -29.31 51.56 45.26
N GLY A 216 -30.05 50.96 46.17
CA GLY A 216 -31.20 51.55 46.86
C GLY A 216 -30.82 51.78 48.31
#